data_AF-A0A1S2ITD0-F1
#
_entry.id   AF-A0A1S2ITD0-F1
#
_cell.length_a   1.000
_cell.length_b   1.000
_cell.length_c   1.000
_cell.angle_alpha   90.00
_cell.angle_beta   90.00
_cell.angle_gamma   90.00
#
_symmetry.space_group_name_H-M   'P 1'
#
loop_
_entity.id
_entity.type
_entity.pdbx_description
1 polymer ?
#
loop_
_entity_poly.entity_id
_entity_poly.type
_entity_poly.pdbx_seq_one_letter_code
_entity_poly.pdbx_strand_id
1 'polypeptide(L)'
;MTCSLNKGSSATRTIGLSFGATRSWAAGQLNISSASTQNVSVTCSKRSVPKGKQLVAYPVGVRYKYKIQRHMTGGGKDYVSGTSGWLYAFNPGPARVSCDIRSF
;
A
#
# COMPACT_ATOMS: atom_id res chain seq x y z
N MET A 1 0.84 -26.25 -21.29
CA MET A 1 1.79 -25.11 -21.38
C MET A 1 1.92 -24.49 -20.00
N THR A 2 3.12 -24.47 -19.44
CA THR A 2 3.44 -23.79 -18.19
C THR A 2 3.52 -22.28 -18.46
N CYS A 3 2.66 -21.48 -17.84
CA CYS A 3 2.75 -20.02 -17.91
C CYS A 3 3.48 -19.51 -16.66
N SER A 4 4.67 -18.96 -16.85
CA SER A 4 5.44 -18.29 -15.81
C SER A 4 5.44 -16.78 -16.04
N LEU A 5 4.82 -16.04 -15.14
CA LEU A 5 4.99 -14.59 -15.02
C LEU A 5 6.17 -14.31 -14.11
N ASN A 6 7.32 -14.01 -14.70
CA ASN A 6 8.44 -13.36 -14.04
C ASN A 6 8.40 -11.88 -14.43
N LYS A 7 7.69 -11.05 -13.65
CA LYS A 7 7.68 -9.60 -13.87
C LYS A 7 7.92 -8.87 -12.56
N GLY A 8 8.89 -7.97 -12.57
CA GLY A 8 8.93 -6.87 -11.62
C GLY A 8 7.71 -5.99 -11.84
N SER A 9 6.87 -5.86 -10.82
CA SER A 9 5.75 -4.93 -10.84
C SER A 9 6.01 -3.83 -9.83
N SER A 10 5.61 -2.61 -10.16
CA SER A 10 5.72 -1.48 -9.26
C SER A 10 4.34 -1.28 -8.60
N ALA A 11 4.27 -1.49 -7.29
CA ALA A 11 3.06 -1.29 -6.52
C ALA A 11 3.03 0.13 -5.94
N THR A 12 1.96 0.87 -6.19
CA THR A 12 1.79 2.23 -5.65
C THR A 12 1.37 2.16 -4.18
N ARG A 13 2.14 2.81 -3.31
CA ARG A 13 1.81 3.00 -1.89
C ARG A 13 0.89 4.21 -1.74
N THR A 14 -0.30 4.01 -1.20
CA THR A 14 -1.23 5.11 -0.89
C THR A 14 -1.13 5.47 0.58
N ILE A 15 -1.16 6.77 0.90
CA ILE A 15 -1.14 7.28 2.28
C ILE A 15 -2.12 8.45 2.32
N GLY A 16 -3.23 8.30 3.04
CA GLY A 16 -4.19 9.39 3.26
C GLY A 16 -3.61 10.44 4.19
N LEU A 17 -3.68 11.71 3.82
CA LEU A 17 -3.14 12.82 4.61
C LEU A 17 -4.29 13.73 5.04
N SER A 18 -4.14 14.38 6.19
CA SER A 18 -5.07 15.38 6.70
C SER A 18 -4.33 16.44 7.52
N PHE A 19 -4.97 17.57 7.76
CA PHE A 19 -4.42 18.72 8.50
C PHE A 19 -3.04 19.21 8.02
N GLY A 20 -2.74 19.06 6.72
CA GLY A 20 -1.45 19.46 6.15
C GLY A 20 -0.27 18.54 6.49
N ALA A 21 -0.53 17.36 7.08
CA ALA A 21 0.51 16.38 7.36
C ALA A 21 1.24 15.94 6.08
N THR A 22 2.56 15.85 6.14
CA THR A 22 3.36 15.38 5.01
C THR A 22 3.35 13.86 4.91
N ARG A 23 3.58 13.35 3.69
CA ARG A 23 3.68 11.91 3.45
C ARG A 23 4.79 11.25 4.28
N SER A 24 5.93 11.92 4.42
CA SER A 24 7.06 11.42 5.23
C SER A 24 6.72 11.34 6.71
N TRP A 25 6.00 12.32 7.25
CA TRP A 25 5.55 12.29 8.64
C TRP A 25 4.59 11.11 8.90
N ALA A 26 3.55 10.98 8.08
CA ALA A 26 2.58 9.90 8.24
C ALA A 26 3.22 8.51 8.03
N ALA A 27 4.13 8.39 7.05
CA ALA A 27 4.88 7.17 6.81
C ALA A 27 5.78 6.80 8.01
N GLY A 28 6.45 7.79 8.60
CA GLY A 28 7.28 7.61 9.79
C GLY A 28 6.47 7.12 10.99
N GLN A 29 5.30 7.70 11.25
CA GLN A 29 4.40 7.28 12.34
C GLN A 29 3.87 5.85 12.15
N LEU A 30 3.64 5.44 10.90
CA LEU A 30 3.19 4.09 10.57
C LEU A 30 4.34 3.08 10.43
N ASN A 31 5.60 3.53 10.61
CA ASN A 31 6.80 2.74 10.38
C ASN A 31 6.82 2.07 8.98
N ILE A 32 6.45 2.85 7.96
CA ILE A 32 6.47 2.45 6.55
C ILE A 32 7.34 3.42 5.74
N SER A 33 7.81 2.97 4.58
CA SER A 33 8.56 3.84 3.68
C SER A 33 7.67 4.96 3.10
N SER A 34 8.23 6.16 3.00
CA SER A 34 7.58 7.32 2.39
C SER A 34 7.54 7.26 0.86
N ALA A 35 8.25 6.32 0.23
CA ALA A 35 8.27 6.18 -1.23
C ALA A 35 6.86 6.00 -1.78
N SER A 36 6.55 6.69 -2.89
CA SER A 36 5.27 6.59 -3.62
C SER A 36 5.04 5.21 -4.21
N THR A 37 6.12 4.53 -4.56
CA THR A 37 6.11 3.27 -5.29
C THR A 37 7.08 2.30 -4.63
N GLN A 38 6.71 1.03 -4.59
CA GLN A 38 7.57 -0.06 -4.16
C GLN A 38 7.69 -1.08 -5.29
N ASN A 39 8.92 -1.35 -5.70
CA ASN A 39 9.17 -2.43 -6.64
C ASN A 39 8.98 -3.77 -5.92
N VAL A 40 8.05 -4.56 -6.46
CA VAL A 40 7.80 -5.93 -6.05
C VAL A 40 8.17 -6.85 -7.21
N SER A 41 9.33 -7.51 -7.07
CA SER A 41 9.74 -8.56 -7.99
C SER A 41 8.98 -9.83 -7.65
N VAL A 42 8.19 -10.34 -8.59
CA VAL A 42 7.37 -11.53 -8.33
C VAL A 42 7.37 -12.53 -9.47
N THR A 43 7.29 -13.79 -9.03
CA THR A 43 7.24 -14.96 -9.89
C THR A 43 5.93 -15.70 -9.63
N CYS A 44 4.97 -15.59 -10.54
CA CYS A 44 3.75 -16.40 -10.54
C CYS A 44 3.89 -17.47 -11.63
N SER A 45 4.10 -18.73 -11.24
CA SER A 45 4.11 -19.86 -12.18
C SER A 45 2.87 -20.72 -12.01
N LYS A 46 2.08 -20.90 -13.07
CA LYS A 46 0.97 -21.87 -13.12
C LYS A 46 1.17 -22.86 -14.26
N ARG A 47 0.93 -24.14 -13.98
CA ARG A 47 1.12 -25.24 -14.94
C ARG A 47 0.08 -25.26 -16.06
N SER A 48 -1.08 -24.64 -15.85
CA SER A 48 -2.14 -24.53 -16.86
C SER A 48 -2.94 -23.24 -16.66
N VAL A 49 -2.92 -22.37 -17.65
CA VAL A 49 -3.84 -21.22 -17.79
C VAL A 49 -4.79 -21.58 -18.94
N PRO A 50 -6.12 -21.67 -18.70
CA PRO A 50 -7.08 -22.01 -19.74
C PRO A 50 -7.05 -21.00 -20.89
N LYS A 51 -7.31 -21.46 -22.12
CA LYS A 51 -7.44 -20.59 -23.30
C LYS A 51 -8.56 -19.56 -23.06
N GLY A 52 -8.32 -18.30 -23.39
CA GLY A 52 -9.25 -17.19 -23.12
C GLY A 52 -9.18 -16.63 -21.70
N LYS A 53 -8.22 -17.07 -20.88
CA LYS A 53 -7.94 -16.51 -19.56
C LYS A 53 -6.54 -15.93 -19.48
N GLN A 54 -6.35 -14.98 -18.57
CA GLN A 54 -5.09 -14.35 -18.23
C GLN A 54 -4.72 -14.65 -16.79
N LEU A 55 -3.43 -14.87 -16.55
CA LEU A 55 -2.87 -14.92 -15.20
C LEU A 55 -2.58 -13.49 -14.77
N VAL A 56 -3.15 -13.06 -13.66
CA VAL A 56 -3.00 -11.70 -13.12
C VAL A 56 -2.36 -11.80 -11.74
N ALA A 57 -1.29 -11.03 -11.53
CA ALA A 57 -0.61 -10.94 -10.24
C ALA A 57 -1.02 -9.65 -9.53
N TYR A 58 -1.49 -9.75 -8.29
CA TYR A 58 -1.83 -8.63 -7.42
C TYR A 58 -0.79 -8.48 -6.32
N PRO A 59 -0.22 -7.26 -6.11
CA PRO A 59 0.68 -7.02 -4.99
C PRO A 59 -0.06 -7.25 -3.68
N VAL A 60 0.50 -8.08 -2.81
CA VAL A 60 -0.02 -8.30 -1.46
C VAL A 60 0.70 -7.34 -0.53
N GLY A 61 -0.04 -6.74 0.41
CA GLY A 61 0.51 -5.76 1.32
C GLY A 61 -0.34 -5.59 2.58
N VAL A 62 0.15 -4.72 3.46
CA VAL A 62 -0.54 -4.35 4.70
C VAL A 62 -1.33 -3.08 4.45
N ARG A 63 -2.62 -3.10 4.81
CA ARG A 63 -3.46 -1.91 4.82
C ARG A 63 -3.60 -1.41 6.25
N TYR A 64 -3.09 -0.20 6.50
CA TYR A 64 -3.23 0.51 7.76
C TYR A 64 -4.51 1.34 7.75
N LYS A 65 -5.19 1.38 8.89
CA LYS A 65 -6.33 2.25 9.17
C LYS A 65 -5.98 3.09 10.39
N TYR A 66 -6.02 4.41 10.25
CA TYR A 66 -5.56 5.33 11.29
C TYR A 66 -6.32 6.65 11.25
N LYS A 67 -6.07 7.50 12.25
CA LYS A 67 -6.52 8.89 12.31
C LYS A 67 -5.32 9.77 12.63
N ILE A 68 -5.36 11.02 12.20
CA ILE A 68 -4.36 12.02 12.52
C ILE A 68 -4.97 12.99 13.52
N GLN A 69 -4.24 13.31 14.58
CA GLN A 69 -4.61 14.34 15.55
C GLN A 69 -3.75 15.58 15.30
N ARG A 70 -4.41 16.74 15.25
CA ARG A 70 -3.75 18.04 15.21
C ARG A 70 -3.63 18.55 16.63
N HIS A 71 -2.41 18.66 17.10
CA HIS A 71 -2.08 19.26 18.38
C HIS A 71 -1.71 20.75 18.18
N MET A 72 -2.11 21.58 19.13
CA MET A 72 -1.77 23.00 19.19
C MET A 72 -1.25 23.32 20.58
N THR A 73 -0.21 24.14 20.65
CA THR A 73 0.31 24.66 21.92
C THR A 73 -0.17 26.09 22.10
N GLY A 74 -0.97 26.32 23.14
CA GLY A 74 -1.47 27.65 23.52
C GLY A 74 -1.32 27.86 25.02
N GLY A 75 -0.73 28.99 25.44
CA GLY A 75 -0.55 29.30 26.86
C GLY A 75 0.29 28.27 27.64
N GLY A 76 1.25 27.62 26.99
CA GLY A 76 2.14 26.61 27.61
C GLY A 76 1.52 25.22 27.80
N LYS A 77 0.32 24.96 27.26
CA LYS A 77 -0.33 23.65 27.28
C LYS A 77 -0.53 23.11 25.86
N ASP A 78 -0.27 21.83 25.67
CA ASP A 78 -0.58 21.11 24.44
C ASP A 78 -2.02 20.59 24.50
N TYR A 79 -2.81 20.86 23.45
CA TYR A 79 -4.18 20.37 23.34
C TYR A 79 -4.51 19.90 21.92
N VAL A 80 -5.43 18.95 21.83
CA VAL A 80 -5.93 18.44 20.55
C VAL A 80 -6.91 19.44 19.95
N SER A 81 -6.51 20.11 18.89
CA SER A 81 -7.33 21.07 18.12
C SER A 81 -8.25 20.37 17.10
N GLY A 82 -7.96 19.14 16.71
CA GLY A 82 -8.81 18.37 15.79
C GLY A 82 -8.34 16.94 15.57
N THR A 83 -9.27 16.05 15.21
CA THR A 83 -8.97 14.66 14.82
C THR A 83 -9.57 14.38 13.44
N SER A 84 -8.83 13.72 12.57
CA SER A 84 -9.27 13.44 11.21
C SER A 84 -10.34 12.34 11.20
N GLY A 85 -11.05 12.23 10.08
CA GLY A 85 -11.76 10.99 9.74
C GLY A 85 -10.81 9.79 9.62
N TRP A 86 -11.37 8.61 9.36
CA TRP A 86 -10.57 7.41 9.10
C TRP A 86 -9.76 7.57 7.81
N LEU A 87 -8.45 7.50 7.95
CA LEU A 87 -7.49 7.48 6.86
C LEU A 87 -6.97 6.06 6.67
N TYR A 88 -6.48 5.81 5.47
CA TYR A 88 -5.92 4.52 5.10
C TYR A 88 -4.55 4.70 4.45
N ALA A 89 -3.67 3.74 4.69
CA ALA A 89 -2.44 3.61 3.93
C ALA A 89 -2.29 2.17 3.46
N PHE A 90 -1.95 1.96 2.19
CA PHE A 90 -1.65 0.63 1.66
C PHE A 90 -0.14 0.52 1.44
N ASN A 91 0.50 -0.37 2.18
CA ASN A 91 1.93 -0.65 2.08
C ASN A 91 2.15 -2.01 1.40
N PRO A 92 2.66 -2.06 0.16
CA PRO A 92 3.00 -3.31 -0.51
C PRO A 92 4.03 -4.11 0.31
N GLY A 93 3.86 -5.43 0.40
CA GLY A 93 4.83 -6.32 1.02
C GLY A 93 5.97 -6.66 0.06
N PRO A 94 7.17 -7.00 0.56
CA PRO A 94 8.25 -7.48 -0.29
C PRO A 94 7.92 -8.86 -0.88
N ALA A 95 8.04 -8.98 -2.21
CA ALA A 95 8.02 -10.24 -2.98
C ALA A 95 6.82 -11.18 -2.76
N ARG A 96 5.69 -10.67 -2.23
CA ARG A 96 4.45 -11.44 -2.10
C ARG A 96 3.40 -10.93 -3.09
N VAL A 97 2.91 -11.84 -3.92
CA VAL A 97 1.78 -11.59 -4.81
C VAL A 97 0.74 -12.68 -4.69
N SER A 98 -0.51 -12.29 -4.91
CA SER A 98 -1.62 -13.19 -5.14
C SER A 98 -1.78 -13.36 -6.64
N CYS A 99 -1.75 -14.60 -7.12
CA CYS A 99 -1.93 -14.91 -8.53
C CYS A 99 -3.37 -15.42 -8.74
N ASP A 100 -4.11 -14.80 -9.63
CA ASP A 100 -5.47 -15.19 -9.99
C ASP A 100 -5.61 -15.41 -11.50
N ILE A 101 -6.49 -16.32 -11.90
CA ILE A 101 -6.81 -16.57 -13.31
C ILE A 101 -8.12 -15.86 -13.62
N ARG A 102 -8.04 -14.78 -14.40
CA ARG A 102 -9.21 -14.01 -14.83
C ARG A 102 -9.54 -14.27 -16.28
N SER A 103 -10.82 -14.22 -16.62
CA SER A 103 -11.23 -14.16 -18.02
C SER A 103 -10.78 -12.83 -18.64
N PHE A 104 -10.53 -12.86 -19.95
CA PHE A 104 -10.40 -11.63 -20.74
C PHE A 104 -11.73 -10.85 -20.76
#